data_AF-A0A562WF32-F1
#
_entry.id   AF-A0A562WF32-F1
#
_cell.length_a   1.000
_cell.length_b   1.000
_cell.length_c   1.000
_cell.angle_alpha   90.00
_cell.angle_beta   90.00
_cell.angle_gamma   90.00
#
_symmetry.space_group_name_H-M   'P 1'
#
loop_
_entity.id
_entity.type
_entity.pdbx_description
1 polymer ?
#
loop_
_entity_poly.entity_id
_entity_poly.type
_entity_poly.pdbx_seq_one_letter_code
_entity_poly.pdbx_strand_id
1 'polypeptide(L)'
;MLSGLTAPLPAHVRYAGVVAVAVVGLFRELGLVSLRLPQNARQVPQDVLQRSPRRGALQFGFELGTGVRTYVSASAPYVLAAALLLVGQRLEVAVLAGVGFGVGRALTPLTRRAAGSGDRWDAELRVRLRTITVTGCAVLVVAATLLTARQW
;
A
#
# COMPACT_ATOMS: atom_id res chain seq x y z
N MET A 1 -23.38 -1.15 -3.20
CA MET A 1 -22.03 -0.55 -3.25
C MET A 1 -21.88 0.33 -2.02
N LEU A 2 -20.84 0.15 -1.21
CA LEU A 2 -20.75 0.73 0.16
C LEU A 2 -20.07 2.12 0.22
N SER A 3 -19.56 2.68 -0.88
CA SER A 3 -19.00 4.03 -0.86
C SER A 3 -20.08 5.07 -1.14
N GLY A 4 -20.96 5.30 -0.15
CA GLY A 4 -21.93 6.41 -0.19
C GLY A 4 -21.25 7.79 -0.26
N LEU A 5 -19.96 7.86 0.09
CA LEU A 5 -19.15 9.08 0.11
C LEU A 5 -18.86 9.64 -1.28
N THR A 6 -18.83 8.79 -2.32
CA THR A 6 -18.57 9.21 -3.71
C THR A 6 -19.79 9.03 -4.62
N ALA A 7 -20.95 8.72 -4.03
CA ALA A 7 -22.24 8.66 -4.71
C ALA A 7 -22.60 9.91 -5.54
N PRO A 8 -22.27 11.15 -5.14
CA PRO A 8 -22.60 12.33 -5.95
C PRO A 8 -21.71 12.50 -7.20
N LEU A 9 -20.61 11.75 -7.32
CA LEU A 9 -19.70 11.88 -8.45
C LEU A 9 -20.10 10.97 -9.62
N PRO A 10 -20.17 11.49 -10.86
CA PRO A 10 -20.39 10.66 -12.05
C PRO A 10 -19.33 9.56 -12.19
N ALA A 11 -19.72 8.42 -12.76
CA ALA A 11 -18.83 7.26 -12.89
C ALA A 11 -17.51 7.59 -13.60
N HIS A 12 -17.57 8.32 -14.73
CA HIS A 12 -16.39 8.73 -15.49
C HIS A 12 -15.41 9.58 -14.66
N VAL A 13 -15.91 10.48 -13.80
CA VAL A 13 -15.08 11.31 -12.91
C VAL A 13 -14.36 10.44 -11.88
N ARG A 14 -15.04 9.44 -11.31
CA ARG A 14 -14.45 8.54 -10.31
C ARG A 14 -13.32 7.72 -10.93
N TYR A 15 -13.55 7.12 -12.10
CA TYR A 15 -12.52 6.33 -12.80
C TYR A 15 -11.35 7.19 -13.28
N ALA A 16 -11.62 8.37 -13.84
CA ALA A 16 -10.56 9.33 -14.19
C ALA A 16 -9.73 9.73 -12.96
N GLY A 17 -10.37 9.92 -11.80
CA GLY A 17 -9.70 10.18 -10.54
C GLY A 17 -8.77 9.04 -10.11
N VAL A 18 -9.18 7.77 -10.28
CA VAL A 18 -8.32 6.61 -9.98
C VAL A 18 -7.07 6.60 -10.88
N VAL A 19 -7.26 6.81 -12.19
CA VAL A 19 -6.14 6.85 -13.15
C VAL A 19 -5.18 8.01 -12.80
N ALA A 20 -5.72 9.20 -12.52
CA ALA A 20 -4.91 10.35 -12.15
C ALA A 20 -4.06 10.08 -10.89
N VAL A 21 -4.66 9.52 -9.82
CA VAL A 21 -3.93 9.16 -8.61
C VAL A 21 -2.88 8.08 -8.87
N ALA A 22 -3.17 7.10 -9.71
CA ALA A 22 -2.21 6.06 -10.09
C ALA A 22 -1.01 6.64 -10.84
N VAL A 23 -1.24 7.53 -11.81
CA VAL A 23 -0.19 8.21 -12.59
C VAL A 23 0.67 9.10 -11.69
N VAL A 24 0.06 9.88 -10.80
CA VAL A 24 0.79 10.70 -9.82
C VAL A 24 1.63 9.82 -8.89
N GLY A 25 1.09 8.69 -8.44
CA GLY A 25 1.83 7.70 -7.65
C GLY A 25 3.06 7.16 -8.39
N LEU A 26 2.91 6.82 -9.68
CA LEU A 26 4.02 6.37 -10.51
C LEU A 26 5.08 7.47 -10.70
N PHE A 27 4.67 8.71 -10.98
CA PHE A 27 5.59 9.84 -11.12
C PHE A 27 6.36 10.11 -9.83
N ARG A 28 5.71 9.95 -8.67
CA ARG A 28 6.39 10.03 -7.37
C ARG A 28 7.45 8.94 -7.23
N GLU A 29 7.15 7.67 -7.55
CA GLU A 29 8.14 6.58 -7.47
C GLU A 29 9.29 6.73 -8.48
N LEU A 30 9.05 7.39 -9.61
CA LEU A 30 10.08 7.74 -10.58
C LEU A 30 10.96 8.92 -10.13
N GLY A 31 10.55 9.67 -9.10
CA GLY A 31 11.25 10.86 -8.61
C GLY A 31 10.90 12.15 -9.38
N LEU A 32 9.84 12.13 -10.19
CA LEU A 32 9.40 13.27 -11.00
C LEU A 32 8.58 14.28 -10.19
N VAL A 33 7.96 13.85 -9.09
CA VAL A 33 7.14 14.71 -8.21
C VAL A 33 7.46 14.44 -6.74
N SER A 34 7.68 15.50 -5.96
CA SER A 34 7.89 15.42 -4.51
C SER A 34 6.58 15.61 -3.75
N LEU A 35 5.87 14.50 -3.48
CA LEU A 35 4.66 14.50 -2.67
C LEU A 35 4.91 13.80 -1.32
N ARG A 36 4.58 14.50 -0.23
CA ARG A 36 4.55 13.91 1.11
C ARG A 36 3.30 13.04 1.23
N LEU A 37 3.49 11.75 1.48
CA LEU A 37 2.38 10.82 1.68
C LEU A 37 1.75 11.05 3.05
N PRO A 38 0.42 10.88 3.18
CA PRO A 38 -0.25 10.92 4.47
C PRO A 38 0.14 9.66 5.25
N GLN A 39 1.18 9.76 6.07
CA GLN A 39 1.74 8.66 6.84
C GLN A 39 1.92 9.06 8.30
N ASN A 40 1.66 8.12 9.22
CA ASN A 40 2.00 8.30 10.62
C ASN A 40 3.46 7.89 10.82
N ALA A 41 4.31 8.90 11.01
CA ALA A 41 5.76 8.81 10.94
C ALA A 41 6.41 8.20 12.20
N ARG A 42 5.86 7.09 12.70
CA ARG A 42 6.37 6.36 13.87
C ARG A 42 6.84 4.98 13.45
N GLN A 43 7.90 4.50 14.09
CA GLN A 43 8.27 3.09 14.04
C GLN A 43 7.60 2.39 15.22
N VAL A 44 7.25 1.10 15.07
CA VAL A 44 6.70 0.35 16.19
C VAL A 44 7.79 0.21 17.26
N PRO A 45 7.57 0.68 18.50
CA PRO A 45 8.59 0.62 19.54
C PRO A 45 8.96 -0.83 19.86
N GLN A 46 10.26 -1.16 19.80
CA GLN A 46 10.79 -2.49 20.13
C GLN A 46 10.48 -2.89 21.58
N ASP A 47 10.33 -1.91 22.47
CA ASP A 47 10.05 -2.09 23.91
C ASP A 47 8.72 -2.80 24.18
N VAL A 48 7.78 -2.72 23.23
CA VAL A 48 6.47 -3.38 23.32
C VAL A 48 6.62 -4.91 23.31
N LEU A 49 7.63 -5.44 22.60
CA LEU A 49 7.95 -6.87 22.58
C LEU A 49 8.66 -7.32 23.87
N GLN A 50 9.38 -6.43 24.55
CA GLN A 50 10.15 -6.75 25.76
C GLN A 50 9.26 -6.87 27.00
N ARG A 51 8.24 -6.01 27.14
CA ARG A 51 7.34 -6.02 28.33
C ARG A 51 6.35 -7.17 28.34
N SER A 52 5.86 -7.60 27.18
CA SER A 52 4.90 -8.71 27.08
C SER A 52 4.99 -9.38 25.70
N PRO A 53 5.68 -10.53 25.57
CA PRO A 53 5.96 -11.11 24.26
C PRO A 53 4.70 -11.42 23.42
N ARG A 54 3.65 -11.97 24.04
CA ARG A 54 2.40 -12.32 23.33
C ARG A 54 1.59 -11.10 22.90
N ARG A 55 1.30 -10.18 23.84
CA ARG A 55 0.52 -8.97 23.54
C ARG A 55 1.29 -8.02 22.63
N GLY A 56 2.60 -7.92 22.83
CA GLY A 56 3.47 -7.10 22.00
C GLY A 56 3.58 -7.60 20.56
N ALA A 57 3.64 -8.92 20.34
CA ALA A 57 3.60 -9.50 19.00
C ALA A 57 2.26 -9.23 18.28
N LEU A 58 1.13 -9.34 18.99
CA LEU A 58 -0.19 -9.01 18.43
C LEU A 58 -0.31 -7.53 18.08
N GLN A 59 0.13 -6.63 18.96
CA GLN A 59 0.13 -5.19 18.70
C GLN A 59 1.05 -4.84 17.53
N PHE A 60 2.26 -5.40 17.49
CA PHE A 60 3.19 -5.20 16.39
C PHE A 60 2.59 -5.66 15.06
N GLY A 61 2.00 -6.86 15.03
CA GLY A 61 1.34 -7.40 13.84
C GLY A 61 0.18 -6.52 13.37
N PHE A 62 -0.63 -6.00 14.29
CA PHE A 62 -1.73 -5.09 13.97
C PHE A 62 -1.23 -3.74 13.43
N GLU A 63 -0.28 -3.09 14.12
CA GLU A 63 0.28 -1.80 13.69
C GLU A 63 1.06 -1.92 12.37
N LEU A 64 1.72 -3.06 12.17
CA LEU A 64 2.42 -3.36 10.94
C LEU A 64 1.43 -3.66 9.81
N GLY A 65 0.44 -4.52 10.02
CA GLY A 65 -0.50 -4.97 8.99
C GLY A 65 -1.48 -3.92 8.54
N THR A 66 -1.91 -3.02 9.43
CA THR A 66 -2.88 -1.95 9.12
C THR A 66 -2.25 -0.64 8.66
N GLY A 67 -0.97 -0.41 8.94
CA GLY A 67 -0.29 0.83 8.57
C GLY A 67 -0.67 2.06 9.41
N VAL A 68 -1.56 1.94 10.40
CA VAL A 68 -2.12 3.07 11.16
C VAL A 68 -1.06 3.88 11.93
N ARG A 69 0.03 3.22 12.32
CA ARG A 69 1.11 3.82 13.12
C ARG A 69 2.50 3.63 12.53
N THR A 70 2.59 3.06 11.33
CA THR A 70 3.87 2.71 10.72
C THR A 70 4.05 3.37 9.37
N TYR A 71 5.29 3.61 9.00
CA TYR A 71 5.65 4.15 7.69
C TYR A 71 5.15 3.25 6.56
N VAL A 72 4.54 3.89 5.56
CA VAL A 72 4.19 3.31 4.26
C VAL A 72 4.77 4.24 3.21
N SER A 73 6.01 3.97 2.80
CA SER A 73 6.77 4.87 1.90
C SER A 73 6.43 4.72 0.43
N ALA A 74 5.88 3.58 0.05
CA ALA A 74 5.44 3.28 -1.31
C ALA A 74 4.10 3.95 -1.61
N SER A 75 3.92 4.43 -2.83
CA SER A 75 2.70 5.10 -3.30
C SER A 75 1.59 4.11 -3.61
N ALA A 76 1.93 2.86 -3.99
CA ALA A 76 0.97 1.85 -4.43
C ALA A 76 -0.18 1.56 -3.44
N PRO A 77 0.05 1.42 -2.11
CA PRO A 77 -1.04 1.26 -1.14
C PRO A 77 -2.02 2.44 -1.12
N TYR A 78 -1.54 3.66 -1.32
CA TYR A 78 -2.39 4.86 -1.38
C TYR A 78 -3.22 4.92 -2.66
N VAL A 79 -2.62 4.53 -3.79
CA VAL A 79 -3.34 4.38 -5.06
C VAL A 79 -4.46 3.35 -4.93
N LEU A 80 -4.16 2.19 -4.32
CA LEU A 80 -5.15 1.15 -4.07
C LEU A 80 -6.28 1.63 -3.14
N ALA A 81 -5.94 2.30 -2.04
CA ALA A 81 -6.94 2.87 -1.13
C ALA A 81 -7.84 3.90 -1.81
N ALA A 82 -7.27 4.78 -2.64
CA ALA A 82 -8.03 5.75 -3.43
C ALA A 82 -8.96 5.04 -4.43
N ALA A 83 -8.50 3.97 -5.10
CA ALA A 83 -9.32 3.19 -6.03
C ALA A 83 -10.53 2.55 -5.33
N LEU A 84 -10.33 1.95 -4.15
CA LEU A 84 -11.40 1.36 -3.34
C LEU A 84 -12.43 2.41 -2.91
N LEU A 85 -11.97 3.58 -2.48
CA LEU A 85 -12.82 4.68 -2.02
C LEU A 85 -13.63 5.30 -3.17
N LEU A 86 -12.96 5.59 -4.29
CA LEU A 86 -13.58 6.29 -5.43
C LEU A 86 -14.60 5.43 -6.14
N VAL A 87 -14.32 4.16 -6.41
CA VAL A 87 -15.18 3.32 -7.24
C VAL A 87 -16.20 2.53 -6.42
N GLY A 88 -16.00 2.37 -5.11
CA GLY A 88 -16.93 1.68 -4.23
C GLY A 88 -17.03 0.20 -4.58
N GLN A 89 -16.01 -0.57 -4.17
CA GLN A 89 -15.91 -2.00 -4.49
C GLN A 89 -16.86 -2.88 -3.66
N ARG A 90 -17.06 -4.13 -4.11
CA ARG A 90 -17.65 -5.20 -3.29
C ARG A 90 -16.80 -5.41 -2.04
N LEU A 91 -17.44 -5.78 -0.93
CA LEU A 91 -16.75 -6.01 0.34
C LEU A 91 -15.60 -7.02 0.19
N GLU A 92 -15.82 -8.10 -0.54
CA GLU A 92 -14.81 -9.13 -0.83
C GLU A 92 -13.52 -8.56 -1.43
N VAL A 93 -13.65 -7.64 -2.39
CA VAL A 93 -12.50 -7.00 -3.06
C VAL A 93 -11.75 -6.10 -2.09
N ALA A 94 -12.49 -5.34 -1.26
CA ALA A 94 -11.88 -4.49 -0.23
C ALA A 94 -11.15 -5.33 0.84
N VAL A 95 -11.72 -6.46 1.26
CA VAL A 95 -11.09 -7.40 2.19
C VAL A 95 -9.85 -8.02 1.57
N LEU A 96 -9.92 -8.51 0.33
CA LEU A 96 -8.76 -9.07 -0.38
C LEU A 96 -7.63 -8.05 -0.56
N ALA A 97 -7.97 -6.79 -0.88
CA ALA A 97 -7.00 -5.71 -0.96
C ALA A 97 -6.33 -5.43 0.40
N GLY A 98 -7.11 -5.40 1.49
CA GLY A 98 -6.58 -5.24 2.84
C GLY A 98 -5.69 -6.40 3.30
N VAL A 99 -6.10 -7.64 3.01
CA VAL A 99 -5.31 -8.85 3.29
C VAL A 99 -4.02 -8.83 2.47
N GLY A 100 -4.09 -8.52 1.17
CA GLY A 100 -2.92 -8.41 0.30
C GLY A 100 -1.93 -7.36 0.78
N PHE A 101 -2.42 -6.20 1.23
CA PHE A 101 -1.59 -5.17 1.86
C PHE A 101 -0.90 -5.69 3.12
N GLY A 102 -1.64 -6.31 4.04
CA GLY A 102 -1.08 -6.89 5.27
C GLY A 102 -0.07 -8.01 5.00
N VAL A 103 -0.33 -8.88 4.02
CA VAL A 103 0.59 -9.94 3.60
C VAL A 103 1.87 -9.35 3.00
N GLY A 104 1.76 -8.40 2.07
CA GLY A 104 2.92 -7.74 1.48
C GLY A 104 3.84 -7.09 2.53
N ARG A 105 3.24 -6.50 3.56
CA ARG A 105 3.93 -5.93 4.72
C ARG A 105 4.62 -7.00 5.59
N ALA A 106 4.00 -8.17 5.75
CA ALA A 106 4.55 -9.28 6.52
C ALA A 106 5.69 -10.02 5.77
N LEU A 107 5.68 -10.03 4.43
CA LEU A 107 6.70 -10.71 3.63
C LEU A 107 8.12 -10.16 3.89
N THR A 108 8.26 -8.85 4.08
CA THR A 108 9.55 -8.19 4.37
C THR A 108 10.24 -8.79 5.60
N PRO A 109 9.68 -8.76 6.83
CA PRO A 109 10.33 -9.36 7.99
C PRO A 109 10.42 -10.90 7.90
N LEU A 110 9.47 -11.59 7.26
CA LEU A 110 9.52 -13.05 7.12
C LEU A 110 10.67 -13.51 6.22
N THR A 111 10.84 -12.87 5.06
CA THR A 111 11.92 -13.18 4.12
C THR A 111 13.28 -12.76 4.68
N ARG A 112 13.36 -11.63 5.38
CA ARG A 112 14.56 -11.22 6.13
C ARG A 112 14.94 -12.27 7.18
N ARG A 113 13.97 -12.79 7.92
CA ARG A 113 14.20 -13.85 8.92
C ARG A 113 14.65 -15.16 8.26
N ALA A 114 14.03 -15.55 7.15
CA ALA A 114 14.38 -16.76 6.42
C ALA A 114 15.78 -16.69 5.79
N ALA A 115 16.24 -15.50 5.40
CA ALA A 115 17.55 -15.30 4.80
C ALA A 115 18.73 -15.45 5.79
N GLY A 116 18.47 -15.38 7.10
CA GLY A 116 19.47 -15.54 8.18
C GLY A 116 20.49 -14.40 8.30
N SER A 117 20.99 -13.86 7.18
CA SER A 117 21.92 -12.73 7.09
C SER A 117 21.18 -11.42 6.83
N GLY A 118 20.85 -10.70 7.92
CA GLY A 118 20.10 -9.44 7.85
C GLY A 118 20.75 -8.41 6.92
N ASP A 119 22.07 -8.21 7.03
CA ASP A 119 22.79 -7.15 6.31
C ASP A 119 22.82 -7.36 4.79
N ARG A 120 23.02 -8.61 4.36
CA ARG A 120 23.01 -8.97 2.93
C ARG A 120 21.61 -8.81 2.34
N TRP A 121 20.59 -9.30 3.04
CA TRP A 121 19.21 -9.16 2.63
C TRP A 121 18.80 -7.68 2.55
N ASP A 122 19.20 -6.86 3.52
CA ASP A 122 18.93 -5.42 3.54
C ASP A 122 19.63 -4.71 2.35
N ALA A 123 20.86 -5.10 2.01
CA ALA A 123 21.58 -4.56 0.85
C ALA A 123 20.92 -4.93 -0.48
N GLU A 124 20.55 -6.19 -0.66
CA GLU A 124 19.85 -6.67 -1.87
C GLU A 124 18.47 -6.01 -2.00
N LEU A 125 17.74 -5.87 -0.90
CA LEU A 125 16.46 -5.17 -0.90
C LEU A 125 16.63 -3.72 -1.34
N ARG A 126 17.59 -2.96 -0.78
CA ARG A 126 17.83 -1.56 -1.16
C ARG A 126 18.02 -1.37 -2.66
N VAL A 127 18.74 -2.27 -3.33
CA VAL A 127 18.94 -2.23 -4.79
C VAL A 127 17.64 -2.48 -5.54
N ARG A 128 16.78 -3.37 -5.04
CA ARG A 128 15.52 -3.78 -5.69
C ARG A 128 14.32 -2.90 -5.33
N LEU A 129 14.38 -2.13 -4.25
CA LEU A 129 13.24 -1.35 -3.73
C LEU A 129 12.63 -0.44 -4.79
N ARG A 130 13.46 0.28 -5.54
CA ARG A 130 12.98 1.16 -6.61
C ARG A 130 12.24 0.37 -7.69
N THR A 131 12.81 -0.74 -8.13
CA THR A 131 12.17 -1.60 -9.14
C THR A 131 10.83 -2.13 -8.63
N ILE A 132 10.78 -2.62 -7.38
CA ILE A 132 9.55 -3.17 -6.78
C ILE A 132 8.45 -2.09 -6.69
N THR A 133 8.79 -0.91 -6.20
CA THR A 133 7.82 0.19 -6.01
C THR A 133 7.32 0.77 -7.34
N VAL A 134 8.23 1.00 -8.30
CA VAL A 134 7.88 1.49 -9.64
C VAL A 134 7.03 0.47 -10.40
N THR A 135 7.44 -0.80 -10.42
CA THR A 135 6.66 -1.86 -11.10
C THR A 135 5.29 -2.04 -10.46
N GLY A 136 5.20 -2.03 -9.13
CA GLY A 136 3.94 -2.04 -8.40
C GLY A 136 3.01 -0.88 -8.80
N CYS A 137 3.53 0.34 -8.90
CA CYS A 137 2.74 1.49 -9.36
C CYS A 137 2.35 1.39 -10.83
N ALA A 138 3.26 0.94 -11.71
CA ALA A 138 2.97 0.76 -13.13
C ALA A 138 1.86 -0.27 -13.36
N VAL A 139 1.87 -1.39 -12.62
CA VAL A 139 0.78 -2.38 -12.66
C VAL A 139 -0.55 -1.76 -12.26
N LEU A 140 -0.58 -0.91 -11.23
CA LEU A 140 -1.80 -0.21 -10.82
C LEU A 140 -2.29 0.81 -11.85
N VAL A 141 -1.39 1.53 -12.53
CA VAL A 141 -1.76 2.42 -13.65
C VAL A 141 -2.41 1.63 -14.79
N VAL A 142 -1.79 0.51 -15.19
CA VAL A 142 -2.34 -0.35 -16.24
C VAL A 142 -3.70 -0.90 -15.82
N ALA A 143 -3.82 -1.43 -14.61
CA ALA A 143 -5.09 -1.96 -14.09
C ALA A 143 -6.18 -0.87 -14.04
N ALA A 144 -5.88 0.33 -13.54
CA ALA A 144 -6.83 1.45 -13.49
C ALA A 144 -7.27 1.90 -14.88
N THR A 145 -6.35 1.95 -15.85
CA THR A 145 -6.63 2.35 -17.23
C THR A 145 -7.53 1.31 -17.91
N LEU A 146 -7.22 0.02 -17.76
CA LEU A 146 -8.05 -1.07 -18.28
C LEU A 146 -9.46 -1.08 -17.65
N LEU A 147 -9.56 -0.87 -16.34
CA LEU A 147 -10.85 -0.77 -15.65
C LEU A 147 -11.67 0.41 -16.18
N THR A 148 -11.03 1.55 -16.45
CA THR A 148 -11.70 2.73 -17.03
C THR A 148 -12.18 2.43 -18.44
N ALA A 149 -11.34 1.83 -19.29
CA ALA A 149 -11.67 1.51 -20.67
C ALA A 149 -12.86 0.54 -20.81
N ARG A 150 -13.11 -0.34 -19.82
CA ARG A 150 -14.26 -1.26 -19.81
C ARG A 150 -15.60 -0.59 -19.45
N GLN A 151 -15.59 0.66 -19.00
CA GLN A 151 -16.78 1.39 -18.57
C GLN A 151 -17.33 2.32 -19.65
N TRP A 152 -16.57 2.52 -20.72
CA TRP A 152 -16.97 3.20 -21.95
C TRP A 152 -17.40 2.16 -22.98
#